data_AF-A0A8H7N3L7-F1
#
_entry.id   AF-A0A8H7N3L7-F1
#
_cell.length_a   1.000
_cell.length_b   1.000
_cell.length_c   1.000
_cell.angle_alpha   90.00
_cell.angle_beta   90.00
_cell.angle_gamma   90.00
#
_symmetry.space_group_name_H-M   'P 1'
#
loop_
_entity.id
_entity.type
_entity.pdbx_description
1 polymer ?
#
loop_
_entity_poly.entity_id
_entity_poly.type
_entity_poly.pdbx_seq_one_letter_code
_entity_poly.pdbx_strand_id
1 'polypeptide(L)'
;MGDLVFTLARRVFLATANSVNPNVPSWSYLASYDQGTPILGTLHGSDLIQVFFGIKDNYAAKGIRAYYINFVYSLDPNEGRGSYPEWPRWSETNKLLHFFANKFEQLDDNFRSAGYNWLVKNINSLRY
;
A
#
# COMPACT_ATOMS: atom_id res chain seq x y z
N MET A 1 -10.27 -14.05 4.18
CA MET A 1 -9.21 -13.72 5.15
C MET A 1 -8.46 -12.45 4.80
N GLY A 2 -7.71 -12.38 3.69
CA GLY A 2 -6.86 -11.22 3.37
C GLY A 2 -7.56 -9.86 3.35
N ASP A 3 -8.74 -9.75 2.73
CA ASP A 3 -9.48 -8.48 2.64
C ASP A 3 -10.00 -7.99 4.00
N LEU A 4 -10.58 -8.90 4.79
CA LEU A 4 -11.15 -8.60 6.11
C LEU A 4 -10.08 -8.16 7.11
N VAL A 5 -8.90 -8.79 7.09
CA VAL A 5 -7.86 -8.56 8.09
C VAL A 5 -6.88 -7.46 7.66
N PHE A 6 -6.60 -7.34 6.35
CA PHE A 6 -5.54 -6.46 5.85
C PHE A 6 -6.03 -5.52 4.74
N THR A 7 -6.37 -6.05 3.56
CA THR A 7 -6.37 -5.22 2.34
C THR A 7 -7.51 -4.21 2.27
N LEU A 8 -8.74 -4.63 2.60
CA LEU A 8 -9.90 -3.73 2.63
C LEU A 8 -10.05 -3.06 3.99
N ALA A 9 -9.64 -3.72 5.08
CA ALA A 9 -9.51 -3.09 6.39
C ALA A 9 -8.62 -1.84 6.34
N ARG A 10 -7.50 -1.88 5.61
CA ARG A 10 -6.65 -0.70 5.33
C ARG A 10 -7.43 0.42 4.64
N ARG A 11 -8.25 0.12 3.62
CA ARG A 11 -9.06 1.15 2.95
C ARG A 11 -10.08 1.79 3.91
N VAL A 12 -10.72 0.97 4.76
CA VAL A 12 -11.61 1.47 5.81
C VAL A 12 -10.85 2.38 6.77
N PHE A 13 -9.67 1.95 7.23
CA PHE A 13 -8.81 2.74 8.10
C PHE A 13 -8.46 4.10 7.48
N LEU A 14 -7.99 4.13 6.24
CA LEU A 14 -7.64 5.38 5.55
C LEU A 14 -8.85 6.30 5.38
N ALA A 15 -10.00 5.75 4.98
CA ALA A 15 -11.22 6.53 4.84
C ALA A 15 -11.65 7.16 6.18
N THR A 16 -11.62 6.38 7.27
CA THR A 16 -11.95 6.87 8.61
C THR A 16 -10.93 7.90 9.08
N ALA A 17 -9.62 7.61 8.99
CA ALA A 17 -8.56 8.51 9.44
C ALA A 17 -8.61 9.87 8.73
N ASN A 18 -8.80 9.88 7.41
CA ASN A 18 -8.92 11.11 6.64
C ASN A 18 -10.23 11.86 6.94
N SER A 19 -11.32 11.15 7.26
CA SER A 19 -12.58 11.80 7.67
C SER A 19 -12.46 12.53 9.01
N VAL A 20 -11.65 12.02 9.95
CA VAL A 20 -11.51 12.65 11.28
C VAL A 20 -10.30 13.57 11.39
N ASN A 21 -9.28 13.38 10.54
CA ASN A 21 -8.04 14.16 10.52
C ASN A 21 -7.60 14.47 9.07
N PRO A 22 -8.36 15.28 8.31
CA PRO A 22 -8.13 15.50 6.87
C PRO A 22 -6.78 16.17 6.55
N ASN A 23 -6.21 16.90 7.51
CA ASN A 23 -4.94 17.60 7.33
C ASN A 23 -3.72 16.69 7.53
N VAL A 24 -3.90 15.49 8.10
CA VAL A 24 -2.80 14.54 8.31
C VAL A 24 -2.55 13.79 6.99
N PRO A 25 -1.35 13.86 6.40
CA PRO A 25 -1.08 13.18 5.15
C PRO A 25 -0.96 11.68 5.33
N SER A 26 -1.38 10.94 4.29
CA SER A 26 -1.32 9.49 4.26
C SER A 26 -1.00 9.00 2.85
N TRP A 27 -0.17 7.96 2.78
CA TRP A 27 0.25 7.29 1.56
C TRP A 27 -0.01 5.81 1.71
N SER A 28 -0.46 5.17 0.63
CA SER A 28 -0.78 3.74 0.64
C SER A 28 -0.19 3.06 -0.57
N TYR A 29 0.10 1.77 -0.45
CA TYR A 29 0.57 0.95 -1.56
C TYR A 29 -0.16 -0.39 -1.64
N LEU A 30 0.01 -1.07 -2.77
CA LEU A 30 -0.33 -2.47 -2.97
C LEU A 30 0.89 -3.16 -3.58
N ALA A 31 1.28 -4.32 -3.06
CA ALA A 31 2.43 -5.07 -3.54
C ALA A 31 2.02 -6.20 -4.50
N SER A 32 2.78 -6.38 -5.57
CA SER A 32 2.65 -7.46 -6.56
C SER A 32 4.01 -7.84 -7.17
N TYR A 33 5.10 -7.58 -6.46
CA TYR A 33 6.46 -7.90 -6.93
C TYR A 33 6.72 -9.41 -7.07
N ASP A 34 5.96 -10.24 -6.35
CA ASP A 34 6.01 -11.71 -6.45
C ASP A 34 4.82 -12.27 -7.25
N GLN A 35 4.19 -11.47 -8.10
CA GLN A 35 3.12 -11.93 -8.98
C GLN A 35 3.63 -13.11 -9.84
N GLY A 36 2.86 -14.21 -9.83
CA GLY A 36 3.24 -15.45 -10.52
C GLY A 36 3.85 -16.52 -9.61
N THR A 37 4.15 -16.21 -8.34
CA THR A 37 4.54 -17.23 -7.35
C THR A 37 3.44 -18.29 -7.23
N PRO A 38 3.72 -19.59 -7.47
CA PRO A 38 2.69 -20.62 -7.48
C PRO A 38 1.89 -20.67 -6.19
N ILE A 39 0.56 -20.75 -6.31
CA ILE A 39 -0.43 -20.83 -5.22
C ILE A 39 -0.54 -19.54 -4.38
N LEU A 40 0.59 -18.94 -4.00
CA LEU A 40 0.68 -17.91 -2.96
C LEU A 40 0.72 -16.48 -3.50
N GLY A 41 1.18 -16.28 -4.75
CA GLY A 41 1.39 -14.94 -5.31
C GLY A 41 2.30 -14.07 -4.42
N THR A 42 2.00 -12.78 -4.33
CA THR A 42 2.61 -11.88 -3.34
C THR A 42 1.93 -12.05 -1.99
N LEU A 43 2.46 -12.98 -1.21
CA LEU A 43 1.90 -13.46 0.04
C LEU A 43 2.25 -12.59 1.26
N HIS A 44 1.60 -12.89 2.38
CA HIS A 44 1.92 -12.26 3.66
C HIS A 44 3.36 -12.58 4.09
N GLY A 45 4.12 -11.56 4.48
CA GLY A 45 5.52 -11.67 4.92
C GLY A 45 6.56 -11.63 3.80
N SER A 46 6.15 -11.64 2.52
CA SER A 46 7.10 -11.53 1.39
C SER A 46 7.85 -10.20 1.36
N ASP A 47 7.29 -9.17 1.99
CA ASP A 47 7.88 -7.84 2.13
C ASP A 47 9.15 -7.85 2.99
N LEU A 48 9.29 -8.80 3.93
CA LEU A 48 10.54 -9.00 4.64
C LEU A 48 11.67 -9.36 3.68
N ILE A 49 11.39 -10.27 2.75
CA ILE A 49 12.35 -10.73 1.74
C ILE A 49 12.65 -9.58 0.76
N GLN A 50 11.61 -8.92 0.26
CA GLN A 50 11.75 -7.89 -0.77
C GLN A 50 12.33 -6.56 -0.24
N VAL A 51 11.95 -6.12 0.96
CA VAL A 51 12.28 -4.80 1.51
C VAL A 51 13.41 -4.88 2.54
N PHE A 52 13.34 -5.77 3.52
CA PHE A 52 14.36 -5.84 4.56
C PHE A 52 15.63 -6.53 4.08
N PHE A 53 15.50 -7.74 3.51
CA PHE A 53 16.65 -8.46 2.96
C PHE A 53 17.03 -7.98 1.57
N GLY A 54 16.08 -7.44 0.78
CA GLY A 54 16.36 -6.95 -0.57
C GLY A 54 16.70 -8.09 -1.51
N ILE A 55 16.01 -9.22 -1.38
CA ILE A 55 16.24 -10.41 -2.19
C ILE A 55 15.05 -10.56 -3.16
N LYS A 56 15.21 -10.34 -4.46
CA LYS A 56 16.41 -9.82 -5.15
C LYS A 56 16.48 -8.30 -5.05
N ASP A 57 17.69 -7.76 -5.22
CA ASP A 57 17.95 -6.30 -5.24
C ASP A 57 17.47 -5.69 -6.56
N ASN A 58 16.16 -5.64 -6.73
CA ASN A 58 15.45 -5.24 -7.94
C ASN A 58 14.87 -3.81 -7.80
N TYR A 59 14.06 -3.41 -8.79
CA TYR A 59 13.40 -2.11 -8.80
C TYR A 59 12.51 -1.92 -7.56
N ALA A 60 11.79 -2.97 -7.14
CA ALA A 60 10.95 -2.97 -5.95
C ALA A 60 11.76 -2.75 -4.66
N ALA A 61 12.83 -3.53 -4.42
CA ALA A 61 13.68 -3.38 -3.25
C ALA A 61 14.20 -1.93 -3.11
N LYS A 62 14.79 -1.41 -4.19
CA LYS A 62 15.42 -0.08 -4.20
C LYS A 62 14.39 1.03 -4.04
N GLY A 63 13.29 0.94 -4.78
CA GLY A 63 12.25 1.96 -4.78
C GLY A 63 11.50 2.04 -3.46
N ILE A 64 11.11 0.89 -2.89
CA ILE A 64 10.41 0.85 -1.60
C ILE A 64 11.32 1.41 -0.49
N ARG A 65 12.59 0.99 -0.47
CA ARG A 65 13.58 1.52 0.50
C ARG A 65 13.80 3.02 0.33
N ALA A 66 13.88 3.53 -0.89
CA ALA A 66 14.02 4.95 -1.15
C ALA A 66 12.84 5.73 -0.54
N TYR A 67 11.59 5.33 -0.83
CA TYR A 67 10.44 5.98 -0.22
C TYR A 67 10.40 5.90 1.31
N TYR A 68 10.77 4.75 1.89
CA TYR A 68 10.76 4.58 3.35
C TYR A 68 11.83 5.43 4.03
N ILE A 69 13.04 5.48 3.46
CA ILE A 69 14.14 6.31 3.97
C ILE A 69 13.78 7.79 3.85
N ASN A 70 13.21 8.21 2.71
CA ASN A 70 12.74 9.56 2.50
C ASN A 70 11.70 9.93 3.56
N PHE A 71 10.68 9.09 3.77
CA PHE A 71 9.65 9.34 4.78
C PHE A 71 10.21 9.45 6.19
N VAL A 72 11.19 8.61 6.56
CA VAL A 72 11.87 8.73 7.87
C VAL A 72 12.61 10.07 8.00
N TYR A 73 13.20 10.56 6.92
CA TYR A 73 14.01 11.78 6.93
C TYR A 73 13.18 13.07 6.85
N SER A 74 12.14 13.10 6.01
CA SER A 74 11.40 14.32 5.64
C SER A 74 9.91 14.28 6.00
N LEU A 75 9.39 13.15 6.48
CA LEU A 75 7.95 12.89 6.64
C LEU A 75 7.16 12.90 5.32
N ASP A 76 7.84 12.84 4.17
CA ASP A 76 7.24 12.72 2.84
C ASP A 76 8.05 11.71 1.98
N PRO A 77 7.45 10.61 1.50
CA PRO A 77 8.18 9.64 0.69
C PRO A 77 8.73 10.23 -0.62
N ASN A 78 8.16 11.32 -1.13
CA ASN A 78 8.51 11.92 -2.42
C ASN A 78 9.77 12.79 -2.37
N GLU A 79 10.15 13.29 -1.19
CA GLU A 79 11.32 14.14 -1.01
C GLU A 79 12.61 13.33 -1.22
N GLY A 80 13.25 13.51 -2.38
CA GLY A 80 14.41 12.70 -2.78
C GLY A 80 14.06 11.40 -3.51
N ARG A 81 12.85 11.27 -4.09
CA ARG A 81 12.43 10.06 -4.84
C ARG A 81 13.21 9.78 -6.12
N GLY A 82 14.04 10.72 -6.59
CA GLY A 82 14.77 10.59 -7.84
C GLY A 82 13.83 10.34 -9.02
N SER A 83 14.05 9.24 -9.76
CA SER A 83 13.25 8.87 -10.94
C SER A 83 12.06 7.95 -10.65
N TYR A 84 11.85 7.52 -9.39
CA TYR A 84 10.67 6.73 -9.03
C TYR A 84 9.40 7.57 -9.17
N PRO A 85 8.24 7.01 -9.57
CA PRO A 85 6.99 7.76 -9.72
C PRO A 85 6.61 8.56 -8.47
N GLU A 86 5.74 9.56 -8.62
CA GLU A 86 5.18 10.22 -7.45
C GLU A 86 4.27 9.25 -6.69
N TRP A 87 4.48 9.11 -5.38
CA TRP A 87 3.58 8.40 -4.49
C TRP A 87 2.44 9.35 -4.11
N PRO A 88 1.22 9.15 -4.66
CA PRO A 88 0.13 10.09 -4.44
C PRO A 88 -0.32 10.05 -2.98
N ARG A 89 -0.62 11.23 -2.43
CA ARG A 89 -1.30 11.32 -1.15
C ARG A 89 -2.71 10.74 -1.32
N TRP A 90 -3.04 9.75 -0.49
CA TRP A 90 -4.25 8.97 -0.67
C TRP A 90 -5.51 9.83 -0.46
N SER A 91 -5.49 10.75 0.51
CA SER A 91 -6.62 11.63 0.83
C SER A 91 -7.01 12.58 -0.30
N GLU A 92 -6.11 12.87 -1.24
CA GLU A 92 -6.34 13.83 -2.33
C GLU A 92 -6.82 13.14 -3.60
N THR A 93 -6.40 11.89 -3.82
CA THR A 93 -6.58 11.21 -5.11
C THR A 93 -7.36 9.90 -5.02
N ASN A 94 -7.51 9.32 -3.82
CA ASN A 94 -7.93 7.94 -3.60
C ASN A 94 -7.12 6.92 -4.42
N LYS A 95 -5.86 7.24 -4.74
CA LYS A 95 -4.91 6.36 -5.41
C LYS A 95 -3.88 5.84 -4.42
N LEU A 96 -3.33 4.69 -4.76
CA LEU A 96 -2.19 4.08 -4.08
C LEU A 96 -1.07 3.83 -5.10
N LEU A 97 0.14 3.57 -4.61
CA LEU A 97 1.25 3.14 -5.46
C LEU A 97 1.29 1.61 -5.56
N HIS A 98 1.30 1.07 -6.77
CA HIS A 98 1.30 -0.37 -7.02
C HIS A 98 2.73 -0.84 -7.32
N PHE A 99 3.29 -1.63 -6.42
CA PHE A 99 4.66 -2.12 -6.50
C PHE A 99 4.76 -3.44 -7.26
N PHE A 100 5.30 -3.42 -8.47
CA PHE A 100 5.75 -4.61 -9.20
C PHE A 100 7.27 -4.78 -9.09
N ALA A 101 7.79 -5.95 -9.48
CA ALA A 101 9.22 -6.27 -9.38
C ALA A 101 10.13 -5.29 -10.15
N ASN A 102 9.62 -4.73 -11.25
CA ASN A 102 10.38 -3.95 -12.23
C ASN A 102 9.78 -2.57 -12.55
N LYS A 103 8.63 -2.21 -11.98
CA LYS A 103 7.96 -0.91 -12.20
C LYS A 103 7.03 -0.57 -11.05
N PHE A 104 6.74 0.72 -10.87
CA PHE A 104 5.65 1.21 -10.04
C PHE A 104 4.65 1.99 -10.89
N GLU A 105 3.37 1.92 -10.54
CA GLU A 105 2.32 2.70 -11.19
C GLU A 105 1.26 3.11 -10.17
N GLN A 106 0.54 4.20 -10.44
CA GLN A 106 -0.57 4.59 -9.58
C GLN A 106 -1.80 3.73 -9.90
N LEU A 107 -2.49 3.28 -8.85
CA LEU A 107 -3.70 2.46 -8.96
C LEU A 107 -4.83 3.11 -8.16
N ASP A 108 -6.03 3.14 -8.76
CA ASP A 108 -7.23 3.56 -8.04
C ASP A 108 -7.56 2.58 -6.92
N ASP A 109 -7.71 3.09 -5.69
CA ASP A 109 -8.06 2.27 -4.53
C ASP A 109 -9.57 1.99 -4.47
N ASN A 110 -10.12 1.42 -5.55
CA ASN A 110 -11.54 1.11 -5.72
C ASN A 110 -11.82 -0.36 -6.05
N PHE A 111 -10.80 -1.22 -6.07
CA PHE A 111 -10.99 -2.64 -6.34
C PHE A 111 -11.86 -3.31 -5.27
N ARG A 112 -12.64 -4.32 -5.67
CA ARG A 112 -13.51 -5.13 -4.77
C ARG A 112 -14.51 -4.29 -3.95
N SER A 113 -15.04 -3.21 -4.53
CA SER A 113 -15.98 -2.29 -3.86
C SER A 113 -17.18 -2.96 -3.19
N ALA A 114 -17.72 -4.05 -3.75
CA ALA A 114 -18.81 -4.78 -3.11
C ALA A 114 -18.39 -5.34 -1.73
N GLY A 115 -17.19 -5.94 -1.65
CA GLY A 115 -16.63 -6.43 -0.39
C GLY A 115 -16.31 -5.30 0.59
N TYR A 116 -15.76 -4.18 0.08
CA TYR A 116 -15.49 -3.00 0.90
C TYR A 116 -16.77 -2.43 1.52
N ASN A 117 -17.82 -2.25 0.70
CA ASN A 117 -19.11 -1.74 1.17
C ASN A 117 -19.75 -2.67 2.21
N TRP A 118 -19.63 -3.99 2.02
CA TRP A 118 -20.09 -4.96 3.01
C TRP A 118 -19.32 -4.84 4.33
N LEU A 119 -17.99 -4.70 4.29
CA LEU A 119 -17.17 -4.52 5.49
C LEU A 119 -17.56 -3.25 6.26
N VAL A 120 -17.68 -2.11 5.57
CA VAL A 120 -18.09 -0.84 6.19
C VAL A 120 -19.44 -0.98 6.89
N LYS A 121 -20.41 -1.63 6.23
CA LYS A 121 -21.76 -1.82 6.78
C LYS A 121 -21.77 -2.72 8.02
N ASN A 122 -20.84 -3.67 8.14
CA ASN A 122 -20.85 -4.71 9.17
C ASN A 122 -19.68 -4.63 10.16
N ILE A 123 -18.89 -3.55 10.15
CA ILE A 123 -17.63 -3.45 10.91
C ILE A 123 -17.79 -3.72 12.41
N ASN A 124 -18.93 -3.34 13.00
CA ASN A 124 -19.21 -3.57 14.41
C ASN A 124 -19.37 -5.06 14.76
N SER A 125 -19.84 -5.87 13.81
CA SER A 125 -20.04 -7.32 13.99
C SER A 125 -18.75 -8.13 13.79
N LEU A 126 -17.66 -7.48 13.39
CA LEU A 126 -16.38 -8.11 13.04
C LEU A 126 -15.33 -7.97 14.15
N ARG A 127 -15.73 -7.54 15.34
CA ARG A 127 -14.87 -7.50 16.53
C ARG A 127 -14.68 -8.93 17.04
N TYR A 128 -13.43 -9.35 17.16
CA TYR A 128 -13.02 -10.67 17.67
C TYR A 128 -11.98 -10.50 18.78
#